data_AF-A0A379VVH0-F1
#
_entry.id   AF-A0A379VVH0-F1
#
_cell.length_a   1.000
_cell.length_b   1.000
_cell.length_c   1.000
_cell.angle_alpha   90.00
_cell.angle_beta   90.00
_cell.angle_gamma   90.00
#
_symmetry.space_group_name_H-M   'P 1'
#
loop_
_entity.id
_entity.type
_entity.pdbx_description
1 polymer ?
#
loop_
_entity_poly.entity_id
_entity_poly.type
_entity_poly.pdbx_seq_one_letter_code
_entity_poly.pdbx_strand_id
1 'polypeptide(L)'
;MRAIFPNPDHTLLPGMFVRARLQEGTKPTALLVPQQGVTRTPRGDATVLVVGADNKVETRQIVASQAIGDKWLVTDGLKAGDRVVVSGLQKVRPGAQVKVQEITADNKQQAASGDQPAQPRS
;
A
#
# COMPACT_ATOMS: atom_id res chain seq x y z
N MET A 1 14.24 20.91 12.37
CA MET A 1 14.29 20.45 13.77
C MET A 1 15.64 19.79 14.03
N ARG A 2 16.32 20.10 15.13
CA ARG A 2 17.53 19.40 15.58
C ARG A 2 17.09 18.37 16.62
N ALA A 3 17.35 17.08 16.38
CA ALA A 3 17.14 16.04 17.37
C ALA A 3 18.35 16.03 18.32
N ILE A 4 18.10 16.14 19.62
CA ILE A 4 19.12 16.02 20.67
C ILE A 4 19.04 14.58 21.17
N PHE A 5 20.13 13.82 21.02
CA PHE A 5 20.22 12.46 21.52
C PHE A 5 21.13 12.44 22.76
N PRO A 6 20.67 11.94 23.91
CA PRO A 6 21.57 11.67 25.03
C PRO A 6 22.51 10.51 24.63
N ASN A 7 23.83 10.74 24.65
CA ASN A 7 24.88 9.76 24.38
C ASN A 7 25.73 9.54 25.65
N PRO A 8 25.17 8.97 26.73
CA PRO A 8 25.88 8.79 28.00
C PRO A 8 27.06 7.81 27.89
N ASP A 9 27.00 6.85 26.97
CA ASP A 9 28.00 5.78 26.83
C ASP A 9 29.03 6.04 25.71
N HIS A 10 29.07 7.25 25.13
CA HIS A 10 29.97 7.64 24.04
C HIS A 10 29.97 6.72 22.81
N THR A 11 28.90 5.96 22.58
CA THR A 11 28.80 4.97 21.49
C THR A 11 28.64 5.62 20.11
N LEU A 12 28.23 6.89 20.05
CA LEU A 12 28.16 7.67 18.82
C LEU A 12 29.37 8.60 18.69
N LEU A 13 30.27 8.28 17.74
CA LEU A 13 31.42 9.12 17.39
C LEU A 13 31.02 10.24 16.40
N PRO A 14 31.65 11.42 16.46
CA PRO A 14 31.45 12.48 15.48
C PRO A 14 31.79 11.99 14.06
N GLY A 15 30.84 12.11 13.12
CA GLY A 15 31.00 11.65 11.73
C GLY A 15 30.28 10.34 11.39
N MET A 16 29.61 9.69 12.36
CA MET A 16 28.81 8.50 12.09
C MET A 16 27.46 8.85 11.44
N PHE A 17 27.10 8.13 10.38
CA PHE A 17 25.76 8.19 9.78
C PHE A 17 24.79 7.35 10.61
N VAL A 18 23.76 7.99 11.17
CA VAL A 18 22.67 7.32 11.90
C VAL A 18 21.38 7.37 11.10
N ARG A 19 20.59 6.29 11.17
CA ARG A 19 19.24 6.25 10.57
C ARG A 19 18.20 6.44 11.67
N ALA A 20 17.73 7.67 11.84
CA ALA A 20 16.63 7.96 12.75
C ALA A 20 15.31 7.46 12.12
N ARG A 21 14.56 6.62 12.85
CA ARG A 21 13.19 6.25 12.51
C ARG A 21 12.26 7.14 13.33
N LEU A 22 11.65 8.13 12.68
CA LEU A 22 10.62 8.94 13.31
C LEU A 22 9.27 8.26 13.07
N GLN A 23 8.61 7.85 14.16
CA GLN A 23 7.27 7.28 14.09
C GLN A 23 6.27 8.43 14.02
N GLU A 24 5.97 8.87 12.81
CA GLU A 24 4.93 9.88 12.56
C GLU A 24 3.56 9.27 12.94
N GLY A 25 2.75 10.04 13.68
CA GLY A 25 1.59 9.53 14.42
C GLY A 25 0.65 8.59 13.64
N THR A 26 -0.01 7.69 14.37
CA THR A 26 -1.02 6.79 13.79
C THR A 26 -2.15 7.59 13.17
N LYS A 27 -2.36 7.46 11.85
CA LYS A 27 -3.56 7.95 11.16
C LYS A 27 -4.62 6.84 11.19
N PRO A 28 -5.58 6.84 12.14
CA PRO A 28 -6.54 5.75 12.30
C PRO A 28 -7.51 5.60 11.12
N THR A 29 -7.67 6.65 10.31
CA THR A 29 -8.54 6.69 9.13
C THR A 29 -7.82 6.39 7.81
N ALA A 30 -6.51 6.09 7.83
CA ALA A 30 -5.79 5.81 6.60
C ALA A 30 -6.05 4.37 6.12
N LEU A 31 -6.41 4.23 4.85
CA LEU A 31 -6.71 2.94 4.21
C LEU A 31 -5.52 2.49 3.38
N LEU A 32 -5.17 1.21 3.50
CA LEU A 32 -4.14 0.59 2.69
C LEU A 32 -4.78 -0.02 1.44
N VAL A 33 -4.44 0.52 0.28
CA VAL A 33 -4.93 0.05 -1.01
C VAL A 33 -3.78 -0.56 -1.80
N PRO A 34 -3.91 -1.78 -2.36
CA PRO A 34 -2.86 -2.36 -3.20
C PRO A 34 -2.49 -1.44 -4.37
N GLN A 35 -1.19 -1.33 -4.69
CA GLN A 35 -0.72 -0.47 -5.78
C GLN A 35 -1.33 -0.82 -7.13
N GLN A 36 -1.69 -2.08 -7.34
CA GLN A 36 -2.30 -2.59 -8.57
C GLN A 36 -3.68 -1.97 -8.87
N GLY A 37 -4.41 -1.49 -7.85
CA GLY A 37 -5.72 -0.84 -8.02
C GLY A 37 -5.67 0.67 -8.20
N VAL A 38 -4.48 1.28 -8.05
CA VAL A 38 -4.30 2.73 -8.17
C VAL A 38 -3.81 3.05 -9.58
N THR A 39 -4.57 3.87 -10.27
CA THR A 39 -4.19 4.46 -11.56
C THR A 39 -3.84 5.93 -11.35
N ARG A 40 -3.10 6.52 -12.29
CA ARG A 40 -2.85 7.95 -12.30
C ARG A 40 -3.37 8.55 -13.60
N THR A 41 -4.00 9.71 -13.49
CA THR A 41 -4.38 10.49 -14.67
C THR A 41 -3.13 11.12 -15.30
N PRO A 42 -3.19 11.61 -16.55
CA PRO A 42 -2.08 12.34 -17.17
C PRO A 42 -1.64 13.59 -16.39
N ARG A 43 -2.49 14.11 -15.49
CA ARG A 43 -2.17 15.22 -14.60
C ARG A 43 -1.41 14.81 -13.34
N GLY A 44 -1.24 13.51 -13.10
CA GLY A 44 -0.56 12.96 -11.92
C GLY A 44 -1.49 12.63 -10.74
N ASP A 45 -2.77 12.99 -10.84
CA ASP A 45 -3.78 12.69 -9.82
C ASP A 45 -3.99 11.19 -9.68
N ALA A 46 -4.00 10.70 -8.45
CA ALA A 46 -4.28 9.29 -8.17
C ALA A 46 -5.79 9.03 -8.24
N THR A 47 -6.17 8.02 -9.01
CA THR A 47 -7.56 7.59 -9.21
C THR A 47 -7.68 6.09 -8.99
N VAL A 48 -8.76 5.67 -8.34
CA VAL A 48 -9.13 4.27 -8.17
C VAL A 48 -10.48 4.01 -8.82
N LEU A 49 -10.68 2.77 -9.26
CA LEU A 49 -11.99 2.28 -9.63
C LEU A 49 -12.60 1.60 -8.41
N VAL A 50 -13.74 2.10 -7.95
CA VAL A 50 -14.52 1.54 -6.85
C VAL A 50 -15.81 0.93 -7.36
N VAL A 51 -16.24 -0.17 -6.75
CA VAL A 51 -17.51 -0.83 -7.07
C VAL A 51 -18.55 -0.40 -6.05
N GLY A 52 -19.59 0.31 -6.52
CA GLY A 52 -20.74 0.69 -5.71
C GLY A 52 -21.67 -0.49 -5.37
N ALA A 53 -22.70 -0.21 -4.57
CA ALA A 53 -23.69 -1.23 -4.18
C ALA A 53 -24.42 -1.87 -5.38
N ASP A 54 -24.53 -1.14 -6.49
CA ASP A 54 -25.19 -1.61 -7.73
C ASP A 54 -24.28 -2.50 -8.61
N ASN A 55 -23.12 -2.92 -8.10
CA ASN A 55 -22.05 -3.59 -8.87
C ASN A 55 -21.57 -2.78 -10.09
N LYS A 56 -21.75 -1.45 -10.03
CA LYS A 56 -21.26 -0.51 -11.04
C LYS A 56 -19.92 0.05 -10.61
N VAL A 57 -19.04 0.21 -11.60
CA VAL A 57 -17.72 0.78 -11.39
C VAL A 57 -17.76 2.29 -11.52
N GLU A 58 -17.24 2.97 -10.51
CA GLU A 58 -17.08 4.42 -10.48
C GLU A 58 -15.60 4.77 -10.34
N THR A 59 -15.17 5.77 -11.12
CA THR A 59 -13.83 6.34 -10.94
C THR A 59 -13.87 7.37 -9.82
N ARG A 60 -13.03 7.18 -8.81
CA ARG A 60 -12.90 8.11 -7.70
C ARG A 60 -11.46 8.60 -7.59
N GLN A 61 -11.30 9.91 -7.48
CA GLN A 61 -10.00 10.51 -7.18
C GLN A 61 -9.68 10.30 -5.71
N ILE A 62 -8.44 9.92 -5.42
CA ILE A 62 -7.96 9.64 -4.07
C ILE A 62 -6.67 10.39 -3.78
N VAL A 63 -6.41 10.60 -2.50
CA VAL A 63 -5.13 11.15 -2.02
C VAL A 63 -4.28 10.01 -1.49
N ALA A 64 -3.39 9.50 -2.35
CA ALA A 64 -2.38 8.52 -1.99
C ALA A 64 -1.12 9.25 -1.47
N SER A 65 -0.97 9.28 -0.14
CA SER A 65 0.07 10.08 0.53
C SER A 65 1.44 9.41 0.53
N GLN A 66 1.49 8.09 0.76
CA GLN A 66 2.75 7.36 0.89
C GLN A 66 2.58 5.91 0.41
N ALA A 67 3.62 5.35 -0.21
CA ALA A 67 3.68 3.92 -0.50
C ALA A 67 4.32 3.19 0.69
N ILE A 68 3.65 2.16 1.19
CA ILE A 68 4.12 1.28 2.27
C ILE A 68 4.19 -0.14 1.69
N GLY A 69 5.40 -0.59 1.37
CA GLY A 69 5.61 -1.88 0.71
C GLY A 69 4.96 -1.91 -0.68
N ASP A 70 3.99 -2.81 -0.86
CA ASP A 70 3.19 -3.03 -2.07
C ASP A 70 1.81 -2.35 -2.02
N LYS A 71 1.56 -1.51 -1.00
CA LYS A 71 0.29 -0.80 -0.78
C LYS A 71 0.49 0.72 -0.76
N TRP A 72 -0.52 1.47 -1.16
CA TRP A 72 -0.61 2.91 -0.97
C TRP A 72 -1.43 3.23 0.28
N LEU A 73 -0.89 4.14 1.09
CA LEU A 73 -1.58 4.78 2.19
C LEU A 73 -2.47 5.89 1.65
N VAL A 74 -3.76 5.58 1.53
CA VAL A 74 -4.79 6.54 1.12
C VAL A 74 -5.28 7.28 2.36
N THR A 75 -5.18 8.61 2.32
CA THR A 75 -5.64 9.48 3.41
C THR A 75 -6.99 10.11 3.13
N ASP A 76 -7.41 10.18 1.87
CA ASP A 76 -8.69 10.78 1.47
C ASP A 76 -9.23 10.17 0.17
N GLY A 77 -10.54 10.26 -0.03
CA GLY A 77 -11.26 9.79 -1.21
C GLY A 77 -11.74 8.33 -1.15
N LEU A 78 -11.48 7.60 -0.07
CA LEU A 78 -11.95 6.23 0.14
C LEU A 78 -12.49 6.06 1.56
N LYS A 79 -13.54 5.24 1.70
CA LYS A 79 -14.13 4.89 3.00
C LYS A 79 -13.89 3.42 3.32
N ALA A 80 -13.85 3.11 4.62
CA ALA A 80 -13.81 1.72 5.06
C ALA A 80 -15.06 0.99 4.57
N GLY A 81 -14.88 -0.15 3.90
CA GLY A 81 -15.96 -0.90 3.25
C GLY A 81 -16.11 -0.66 1.74
N ASP A 82 -15.41 0.33 1.17
CA ASP A 82 -15.38 0.53 -0.27
C ASP A 82 -14.61 -0.63 -0.96
N ARG A 83 -15.20 -1.18 -2.02
CA ARG A 83 -14.61 -2.26 -2.82
C ARG A 83 -13.77 -1.67 -3.95
N VAL A 84 -12.44 -1.75 -3.85
CA VAL A 84 -11.52 -1.26 -4.88
C VAL A 84 -11.22 -2.36 -5.90
N VAL A 85 -11.25 -2.00 -7.18
CA VAL A 85 -10.86 -2.90 -8.28
C VAL A 85 -9.33 -2.94 -8.39
N VAL A 86 -8.75 -4.10 -8.10
CA VAL A 86 -7.29 -4.32 -8.13
C VAL A 86 -6.79 -5.06 -9.37
N SER A 87 -7.69 -5.70 -10.12
CA SER A 87 -7.39 -6.45 -11.33
C SER A 87 -8.45 -6.20 -12.40
N GLY A 88 -8.06 -6.28 -13.66
CA GLY A 88 -8.97 -6.06 -14.78
C GLY A 88 -9.23 -4.59 -15.15
N LEU A 89 -8.45 -3.63 -14.62
CA LEU A 89 -8.54 -2.20 -14.94
C LEU A 89 -8.51 -1.91 -16.46
N GLN A 90 -7.82 -2.74 -17.25
CA GLN A 90 -7.76 -2.61 -18.71
C GLN A 90 -9.05 -3.04 -19.42
N LYS A 91 -9.85 -3.93 -18.80
CA LYS A 91 -11.10 -4.48 -19.35
C LYS A 91 -12.34 -3.79 -18.79
N VAL A 92 -12.18 -3.05 -17.69
CA VAL A 92 -13.27 -2.41 -16.95
C VAL A 92 -13.33 -0.94 -17.33
N ARG A 93 -14.49 -0.50 -17.84
CA ARG A 93 -14.79 0.91 -18.10
C ARG A 93 -15.62 1.48 -16.95
N PRO A 94 -15.51 2.80 -16.65
CA PRO A 94 -16.43 3.47 -15.74
C PRO A 94 -17.89 3.25 -16.20
N GLY A 95 -18.77 2.87 -15.28
CA GLY A 95 -20.17 2.53 -15.56
C GLY A 95 -20.43 1.08 -16.00
N ALA A 96 -19.39 0.26 -16.20
CA ALA A 96 -19.56 -1.16 -16.49
C ALA A 96 -20.01 -1.94 -15.25
N GLN A 97 -20.85 -2.95 -15.46
CA GLN A 97 -21.25 -3.88 -14.41
C GLN A 97 -20.17 -4.95 -14.27
N VAL A 98 -19.58 -5.09 -13.08
CA VAL A 98 -18.50 -6.06 -12.83
C VAL A 98 -18.93 -7.11 -11.84
N LYS A 99 -18.54 -8.37 -12.07
CA LYS A 99 -18.59 -9.41 -11.05
C LYS A 99 -17.41 -9.23 -10.12
N VAL A 100 -17.69 -8.85 -8.88
CA VAL A 100 -16.66 -8.71 -7.84
C VAL A 100 -16.27 -10.10 -7.35
N GLN A 101 -15.00 -10.44 -7.47
CA GLN A 101 -14.36 -11.49 -6.67
C GLN A 101 -13.51 -10.80 -5.61
N GLU A 102 -13.80 -11.08 -4.34
CA GLU A 102 -13.01 -10.58 -3.22
C GLU A 102 -11.65 -11.28 -3.23
N ILE A 103 -10.61 -10.53 -3.58
CA ILE A 103 -9.24 -10.99 -3.45
C ILE A 103 -8.80 -10.61 -2.05
N THR A 104 -8.95 -11.52 -1.09
CA THR A 104 -8.39 -11.32 0.24
C THR A 104 -6.87 -11.29 0.09
N ALA A 105 -6.26 -10.12 0.31
CA ALA A 105 -4.81 -9.93 0.24
C ALA A 105 -4.07 -10.56 1.44
N ASP A 106 -4.56 -11.72 1.91
CA ASP A 106 -4.04 -12.53 3.00
C ASP A 106 -3.59 -13.88 2.45
N ASN A 107 -2.68 -13.90 1.47
CA ASN A 107 -1.88 -15.11 1.24
C ASN A 107 -0.54 -14.88 0.55
N LYS A 108 0.32 -14.05 1.16
CA LYS A 108 1.75 -14.01 0.81
C LYS A 108 2.67 -14.32 2.00
N GLN A 109 2.14 -14.97 3.03
CA GLN A 109 2.92 -15.47 4.17
C GLN A 109 3.11 -16.99 4.20
N GLN A 110 2.53 -17.77 3.26
CA GLN A 110 2.67 -19.24 3.25
C GLN A 110 3.54 -19.81 2.11
N ALA A 111 4.19 -18.99 1.29
CA ALA A 111 5.10 -19.48 0.25
C ALA A 111 6.60 -19.44 0.63
N ALA A 112 6.95 -19.13 1.88
CA ALA A 112 8.36 -19.02 2.33
C ALA A 112 8.75 -20.01 3.44
N SER A 113 7.97 -21.07 3.66
CA SER A 113 8.32 -22.15 4.59
C SER A 113 8.00 -23.51 3.96
N GLY A 114 8.78 -23.90 2.96
CA GLY A 114 8.69 -25.23 2.35
C GLY A 114 9.45 -25.35 1.05
N ASP A 115 10.78 -25.26 1.09
CA ASP A 115 11.68 -26.27 0.53
C ASP A 115 13.13 -25.74 0.53
N GLN A 116 13.88 -26.21 1.51
CA GLN A 116 15.33 -26.26 1.43
C GLN A 116 15.70 -27.75 1.42
N PRO A 117 15.93 -28.37 0.25
CA PRO A 117 16.72 -29.58 0.18
C PRO A 117 18.17 -29.20 -0.13
N ALA A 118 19.01 -29.62 0.80
CA ALA A 118 20.46 -29.63 0.77
C ALA A 118 21.08 -29.93 -0.60
N GLN A 119 22.22 -29.28 -0.85
CA GLN A 119 23.25 -29.76 -1.77
C GLN A 119 23.55 -31.24 -1.52
N PRO A 120 23.93 -31.99 -2.57
CA PRO A 120 25.21 -32.67 -2.46
C PRO A 120 26.13 -32.31 -3.62
N ARG A 121 27.37 -32.05 -3.22
CA ARG A 121 28.56 -31.88 -4.04
C ARG A 121 28.94 -33.23 -4.63
N SER A 122 29.30 -33.28 -5.91
CA SER A 122 30.01 -34.38 -6.56
C SER A 122 30.97 -33.80 -7.59
#